data_AF-A0A2G9WNT7-F1
#
_entry.id   AF-A0A2G9WNT7-F1
#
_cell.length_a   1.000
_cell.length_b   1.000
_cell.length_c   1.000
_cell.angle_alpha   90.00
_cell.angle_beta   90.00
_cell.angle_gamma   90.00
#
_symmetry.space_group_name_H-M   'P 1'
#
loop_
_entity.id
_entity.type
_entity.pdbx_description
1 polymer ?
#
loop_
_entity_poly.entity_id
_entity_poly.type
_entity_poly.pdbx_seq_one_letter_code
_entity_poly.pdbx_strand_id
1 'polypeptide(L)'
;MPRKTIEERLAQLDAQKKALKARLSKQERTEDTRRKVLLGAFVLHRLEHGRDEISKGLADWLRRELPGFLTRDTDRPLFDELLKEKQPESGTTEPEPAANDK
;
A
#
# COMPACT_ATOMS: atom_id res chain seq x y z
N MET A 1 15.57 -53.36 19.96
CA MET A 1 15.37 -52.01 19.37
C MET A 1 16.46 -51.10 19.90
N PRO A 2 17.45 -50.69 19.10
CA PRO A 2 18.50 -49.78 19.57
C PRO A 2 17.84 -48.45 19.98
N ARG A 3 18.03 -48.04 21.23
CA ARG A 3 17.57 -46.72 21.68
C ARG A 3 18.43 -45.68 20.96
N LYS A 4 17.79 -44.80 20.18
CA LYS A 4 18.46 -43.61 19.62
C LYS A 4 19.28 -42.92 20.71
N THR A 5 20.51 -42.58 20.40
CA THR A 5 21.39 -41.91 21.35
C THR A 5 20.78 -40.56 21.74
N ILE A 6 21.16 -40.04 22.91
CA ILE A 6 20.66 -38.73 23.37
C ILE A 6 21.00 -37.64 22.35
N GLU A 7 22.15 -37.74 21.69
CA GLU A 7 22.60 -36.83 20.63
C GLU A 7 21.68 -36.85 19.41
N GLU A 8 21.30 -38.04 18.92
CA GLU A 8 20.36 -38.17 17.79
C GLU A 8 18.99 -37.59 18.12
N ARG A 9 18.53 -37.76 19.37
CA ARG A 9 17.27 -37.15 19.84
C ARG A 9 17.37 -35.63 19.93
N LEU A 10 18.50 -35.11 20.41
CA LEU A 10 18.76 -33.67 20.47
C LEU A 10 18.75 -33.06 19.06
N ALA A 11 19.48 -33.68 18.13
CA ALA A 11 19.53 -33.26 16.73
C ALA A 11 18.15 -33.29 16.06
N GLN A 12 17.34 -34.31 16.36
CA GLN A 12 15.98 -34.43 15.84
C GLN A 12 15.03 -33.34 16.39
N LEU A 13 15.18 -32.97 17.67
CA LEU A 13 14.40 -31.88 18.28
C LEU A 13 14.81 -30.51 17.74
N ASP A 14 16.12 -30.28 17.56
CA ASP A 14 16.62 -29.03 16.98
C ASP A 14 16.19 -28.86 15.52
N ALA A 15 16.22 -29.94 14.73
CA ALA A 15 15.71 -29.92 13.36
C ALA A 15 14.21 -29.58 13.31
N GLN A 16 13.40 -30.16 14.20
CA GLN A 16 11.98 -29.85 14.30
C GLN A 16 11.74 -28.39 14.72
N LYS A 17 12.48 -27.88 15.71
CA LYS A 17 12.40 -26.49 16.15
C LYS A 17 12.73 -25.52 15.02
N LYS A 18 13.81 -25.79 14.26
CA LYS A 18 14.19 -24.98 13.10
C LYS A 18 13.09 -24.99 12.03
N ALA A 19 12.52 -26.16 11.73
CA ALA A 19 11.44 -26.28 10.75
C ALA A 19 10.18 -25.52 11.18
N LEU A 20 9.78 -25.61 12.45
CA LEU A 20 8.64 -24.86 12.99
C LEU A 20 8.89 -23.34 12.95
N LYS A 21 10.09 -22.89 13.33
CA LYS A 21 10.45 -21.46 13.28
C LYS A 21 10.43 -20.92 11.84
N ALA A 22 10.91 -21.70 10.88
CA ALA A 22 10.87 -21.33 9.46
C ALA A 22 9.43 -21.21 8.95
N ARG A 23 8.54 -22.12 9.36
CA ARG A 23 7.10 -22.06 9.01
C ARG A 23 6.43 -20.83 9.61
N LEU A 24 6.69 -20.54 10.89
CA LEU A 24 6.14 -19.37 11.56
C LEU A 24 6.59 -18.08 10.86
N SER A 25 7.89 -17.94 10.57
CA SER A 25 8.39 -16.75 9.88
C SER A 25 7.79 -16.58 8.47
N LYS A 26 7.52 -17.69 7.77
CA LYS A 26 6.81 -17.66 6.47
C LYS A 26 5.37 -17.17 6.63
N GLN A 27 4.66 -17.63 7.65
CA GLN A 27 3.30 -17.18 7.96
C GLN A 27 3.28 -15.69 8.31
N GLU A 28 4.16 -15.25 9.20
CA GLU A 28 4.30 -13.84 9.59
C GLU A 28 4.53 -12.92 8.38
N ARG A 29 5.43 -13.29 7.46
CA ARG A 29 5.65 -12.52 6.23
C ARG A 29 4.43 -12.49 5.32
N THR A 30 3.69 -13.59 5.26
CA THR A 30 2.46 -13.70 4.44
C THR A 30 1.36 -12.81 5.01
N GLU A 31 1.17 -12.84 6.33
CA GLU A 31 0.21 -12.00 7.04
C GLU A 31 0.59 -10.53 6.98
N ASP A 32 1.87 -10.20 7.14
CA ASP A 32 2.38 -8.83 7.01
C ASP A 32 2.16 -8.27 5.60
N THR A 33 2.47 -9.07 4.57
CA THR A 33 2.18 -8.69 3.18
C THR A 33 0.69 -8.46 2.98
N ARG A 34 -0.17 -9.36 3.48
CA ARG A 34 -1.63 -9.22 3.39
C ARG A 34 -2.12 -7.95 4.10
N ARG A 35 -1.61 -7.66 5.30
CA ARG A 35 -1.96 -6.46 6.07
C ARG A 35 -1.60 -5.19 5.31
N LYS A 36 -0.39 -5.12 4.74
CA LYS A 36 0.08 -3.97 3.95
C LYS A 36 -0.77 -3.76 2.71
N VAL A 37 -1.08 -4.83 1.98
CA VAL A 37 -1.92 -4.76 0.77
C VAL A 37 -3.34 -4.31 1.11
N LEU A 38 -3.97 -4.89 2.13
CA LEU A 38 -5.34 -4.53 2.52
C LEU A 38 -5.42 -3.08 3.01
N LEU A 39 -4.45 -2.63 3.81
CA LEU A 39 -4.40 -1.24 4.27
C LEU A 39 -4.23 -0.27 3.09
N GLY A 40 -3.32 -0.58 2.17
CA GLY A 40 -3.13 0.21 0.95
C GLY A 40 -4.39 0.29 0.09
N ALA A 41 -5.03 -0.86 -0.17
CA ALA A 41 -6.28 -0.91 -0.92
C ALA A 41 -7.41 -0.11 -0.27
N PHE A 42 -7.53 -0.17 1.07
CA PHE A 42 -8.51 0.60 1.82
C PHE A 42 -8.27 2.12 1.69
N VAL A 43 -7.01 2.55 1.81
CA VAL A 43 -6.63 3.96 1.65
C VAL A 43 -6.93 4.45 0.23
N LEU A 44 -6.57 3.68 -0.80
CA LEU A 44 -6.86 4.02 -2.20
C LEU A 44 -8.37 4.15 -2.44
N HIS A 45 -9.16 3.17 -1.99
CA HIS A 45 -10.62 3.22 -2.08
C HIS A 45 -11.20 4.47 -1.39
N ARG A 46 -10.62 4.87 -0.25
CA ARG A 46 -11.04 6.07 0.47
C ARG A 46 -10.70 7.35 -0.29
N LEU A 47 -9.54 7.42 -0.93
CA LEU A 47 -9.15 8.57 -1.75
C LEU A 47 -10.01 8.69 -3.02
N GLU A 48 -10.42 7.57 -3.61
CA GLU A 48 -11.21 7.54 -4.84
C GLU A 48 -12.70 7.86 -4.59
N HIS A 49 -13.28 7.36 -3.50
CA HIS A 49 -14.73 7.43 -3.25
C HIS A 49 -15.11 8.32 -2.07
N GLY A 50 -14.17 8.68 -1.20
CA GLY A 50 -14.41 9.50 -0.03
C GLY A 50 -14.62 10.97 -0.39
N ARG A 51 -15.79 11.51 -0.04
CA ARG A 51 -16.13 12.93 -0.25
C ARG A 51 -16.18 13.75 1.04
N ASP A 52 -15.92 13.09 2.17
CA ASP A 52 -15.93 13.70 3.50
C ASP A 52 -14.58 14.34 3.83
N GLU A 53 -14.59 15.24 4.82
CA GLU A 53 -13.40 16.01 5.22
C GLU A 53 -12.21 15.15 5.62
N ILE A 54 -12.48 13.95 6.17
CA ILE A 54 -11.43 12.98 6.51
C ILE A 54 -10.67 12.53 5.25
N SER A 55 -11.39 12.26 4.16
CA SER A 55 -10.79 11.78 2.91
C SER A 55 -10.00 12.88 2.20
N LYS A 56 -10.51 14.13 2.25
CA LYS A 56 -9.78 15.30 1.74
C LYS A 56 -8.48 15.54 2.53
N GLY A 57 -8.57 15.58 3.86
CA GLY A 57 -7.41 15.75 4.72
C GLY A 57 -6.39 14.61 4.59
N LEU A 58 -6.86 13.38 4.36
CA LEU A 58 -6.00 12.23 4.09
C LEU A 58 -5.23 12.39 2.78
N ALA A 59 -5.87 12.87 1.70
CA ALA A 59 -5.20 13.14 0.43
C ALA A 59 -4.10 14.18 0.59
N ASP A 60 -4.40 15.30 1.25
CA ASP A 60 -3.42 16.38 1.48
C ASP A 60 -2.27 15.93 2.37
N TRP A 61 -2.55 15.13 3.41
CA TRP A 61 -1.53 14.52 4.25
C TRP A 61 -0.62 13.56 3.44
N LEU A 62 -1.19 12.70 2.58
CA LEU A 62 -0.41 11.81 1.72
C LEU A 62 0.51 12.59 0.77
N ARG A 63 0.03 13.68 0.16
CA ARG A 63 0.85 14.50 -0.73
C ARG A 63 2.08 15.08 -0.06
N ARG A 64 2.00 15.39 1.24
CA ARG A 64 3.13 15.93 2.01
C ARG A 64 4.10 14.85 2.49
N GLU A 65 3.59 13.75 3.04
CA GLU A 65 4.42 12.74 3.71
C GLU A 65 4.97 11.68 2.75
N LEU A 66 4.20 11.30 1.72
CA LEU A 66 4.56 10.20 0.81
C LEU A 66 5.88 10.46 0.05
N PRO A 67 6.19 11.67 -0.44
CA PRO A 67 7.48 11.95 -1.06
C PRO A 67 8.68 11.72 -0.14
N GLY A 68 8.53 11.97 1.17
CA GLY A 68 9.57 11.71 2.17
C GLY A 68 9.68 10.22 2.56
N PHE A 69 8.60 9.48 2.42
CA PHE A 69 8.56 8.03 2.66
C PHE A 69 9.15 7.22 1.49
N LEU A 70 9.03 7.72 0.25
CA LEU A 70 9.54 7.05 -0.95
C LEU A 70 11.06 7.20 -1.07
N THR A 71 11.76 6.15 -0.63
CA THR A 71 13.22 6.07 -0.64
C THR A 71 13.81 5.69 -2.00
N ARG A 72 13.04 5.05 -2.88
CA ARG A 72 13.49 4.62 -4.21
C ARG A 72 12.91 5.50 -5.30
N ASP A 73 13.75 5.96 -6.21
CA ASP A 73 13.32 6.79 -7.34
C ASP A 73 12.40 6.02 -8.31
N THR A 74 12.50 4.69 -8.37
CA THR A 74 11.63 3.83 -9.18
C THR A 74 10.18 3.81 -8.70
N ASP A 75 9.98 4.08 -7.41
CA ASP A 75 8.67 3.95 -6.77
C ASP A 75 7.91 5.27 -6.84
N ARG A 76 8.61 6.40 -7.02
CA ARG A 76 8.03 7.75 -7.10
C ARG A 76 7.00 7.89 -8.24
N PRO A 77 7.29 7.46 -9.48
CA PRO A 77 6.34 7.57 -10.58
C PRO A 77 5.03 6.80 -10.36
N LEU A 78 5.03 5.76 -9.51
CA LEU A 78 3.83 4.97 -9.21
C LEU A 78 2.75 5.78 -8.46
N PHE A 79 3.12 6.92 -7.87
CA PHE A 79 2.22 7.76 -7.08
C PHE A 79 1.99 9.14 -7.70
N ASP A 80 2.51 9.43 -8.89
CA ASP A 80 2.40 10.75 -9.51
C ASP A 80 0.94 11.21 -9.69
N GLU A 81 0.04 10.31 -10.06
CA GLU A 81 -1.39 10.61 -10.19
C GLU A 81 -2.03 11.01 -8.86
N LEU A 82 -1.57 10.40 -7.76
CA LEU A 82 -2.05 10.71 -6.42
C LEU A 82 -1.44 12.01 -5.88
N LEU A 83 -0.19 12.28 -6.24
CA LEU A 83 0.56 13.45 -5.81
C LEU A 83 0.17 14.72 -6.57
N LYS A 84 -0.31 14.61 -7.82
CA LYS A 84 -0.85 15.75 -8.56
C LYS A 84 -2.12 16.27 -7.89
N GLU A 85 -2.18 17.58 -7.70
CA GLU A 85 -3.43 18.24 -7.34
C GLU A 85 -4.44 17.98 -8.45
N LYS A 86 -5.62 17.48 -8.06
CA LYS A 86 -6.77 17.49 -8.95
C LYS A 86 -7.16 18.95 -9.13
N GLN A 87 -6.60 19.59 -10.17
CA GLN A 87 -7.06 20.88 -10.65
C GLN A 87 -8.58 20.78 -10.77
N PRO A 88 -9.37 21.73 -10.23
CA PRO A 88 -10.80 21.73 -10.47
C PRO A 88 -10.97 21.81 -11.98
N GLU A 89 -11.62 20.80 -12.55
CA GLU A 89 -11.94 20.71 -13.97
C GLU A 89 -12.43 22.10 -14.42
N SER A 90 -11.60 22.83 -15.15
CA SER A 90 -11.93 24.18 -15.61
C SER A 90 -13.14 24.03 -16.53
N GLY A 91 -14.28 24.54 -16.09
CA GLY A 91 -15.52 24.51 -16.84
C GLY A 91 -15.28 25.01 -18.26
N THR A 92 -15.60 24.15 -19.24
CA THR A 92 -15.77 24.54 -20.63
C THR A 92 -16.79 25.67 -20.65
N THR A 93 -16.30 26.90 -20.69
CA THR A 93 -17.12 28.05 -21.04
C THR A 93 -17.25 27.95 -22.55
N GLU A 94 -18.38 27.43 -23.03
CA GLU A 94 -18.80 27.61 -24.41
C GLU A 94 -18.79 29.12 -24.70
N PRO A 95 -18.11 29.59 -25.76
CA PRO A 95 -18.26 30.97 -26.18
C PRO A 95 -19.65 31.13 -26.81
N GLU A 96 -20.44 32.01 -26.20
CA GLU A 96 -21.68 32.57 -26.72
C GLU A 96 -21.51 32.95 -28.21
N PRO A 97 -22.30 32.39 -29.15
CA PRO A 97 -22.22 32.82 -30.54
C PRO A 97 -22.81 34.22 -30.65
N ALA A 98 -21.94 35.16 -30.99
CA ALA A 98 -22.21 36.55 -31.29
C ALA A 98 -23.53 36.74 -32.06
N ALA A 99 -24.33 37.68 -31.54
CA ALA A 99 -25.33 38.39 -32.29
C ALA A 99 -24.74 38.81 -33.65
N ASN A 100 -25.34 38.34 -34.74
CA ASN A 100 -25.14 38.94 -36.04
C ASN A 100 -26.47 39.55 -36.49
N ASP A 101 -26.45 40.87 -36.48
CA ASP A 101 -27.45 41.80 -36.97
C ASP A 101 -27.41 41.80 -38.50
N LYS A 102 -28.44 41.26 -39.16
CA LYS A 102 -28.99 41.74 -40.45
C LYS A 102 -30.24 41.01 -40.88
#